data_AF-A0A356QYB6-F1
#
_entry.id   AF-A0A356QYB6-F1
#
_cell.length_a   1.000
_cell.length_b   1.000
_cell.length_c   1.000
_cell.angle_alpha   90.00
_cell.angle_beta   90.00
_cell.angle_gamma   90.00
#
_symmetry.space_group_name_H-M   'P 1'
#
loop_
_entity.id
_entity.type
_entity.pdbx_description
1 polymer ?
#
loop_
_entity_poly.entity_id
_entity_poly.type
_entity_poly.pdbx_seq_one_letter_code
_entity_poly.pdbx_strand_id
1 'polypeptide(L)' 'MIRQRTLKNVIGATGVGLHTGKKVYLTLRPAPVNTGIVFRRVDLDPVAEIPAALDRVS' A
#
# COMPACT_ATOMS: atom_id res chain seq x y z
N MET A 1 -11.09 -25.37 3.48
CA MET A 1 -10.06 -24.52 4.11
C MET A 1 -9.98 -23.20 3.36
N ILE A 2 -10.13 -22.07 4.06
CA ILE A 2 -9.98 -20.73 3.43
C ILE A 2 -8.49 -20.41 3.33
N ARG A 3 -8.03 -19.98 2.15
CA ARG A 3 -6.62 -19.62 1.89
C ARG A 3 -6.43 -18.11 1.91
N GLN A 4 -5.22 -17.66 2.28
CA GLN A 4 -4.83 -16.26 2.11
C GLN A 4 -4.91 -15.85 0.63
N ARG A 5 -5.15 -14.57 0.40
CA ARG A 5 -5.28 -13.99 -0.93
C ARG A 5 -4.33 -12.81 -1.06
N THR A 6 -3.72 -12.70 -2.23
CA THR A 6 -3.01 -11.52 -2.68
C THR A 6 -3.46 -11.20 -4.10
N LEU A 7 -2.98 -10.09 -4.65
CA LEU A 7 -3.30 -9.73 -6.04
C LEU A 7 -2.67 -10.73 -7.01
N LYS A 8 -3.38 -11.05 -8.10
CA LYS A 8 -2.81 -11.86 -9.19
C LYS A 8 -1.85 -11.03 -10.05
N ASN A 9 -2.18 -9.76 -10.26
CA ASN A 9 -1.43 -8.82 -11.11
C ASN A 9 -1.22 -7.49 -10.36
N VAL A 10 -0.20 -6.73 -10.78
CA VAL A 10 0.00 -5.35 -10.32
C VAL A 10 -1.12 -4.46 -10.87
N ILE A 11 -1.63 -3.55 -10.05
CA ILE A 11 -2.68 -2.59 -10.43
C ILE A 11 -2.14 -1.18 -10.22
N GLY A 12 -2.30 -0.30 -11.22
CA GLY A 12 -1.96 1.11 -11.14
C GLY A 12 -3.19 2.01 -11.23
N ALA A 13 -3.18 3.12 -10.48
CA ALA A 13 -4.19 4.16 -10.56
C ALA A 13 -3.55 5.54 -10.35
N THR A 14 -4.15 6.59 -10.90
CA THR A 14 -3.75 7.97 -10.67
C THR A 14 -4.94 8.74 -10.12
N GLY A 15 -4.71 9.62 -9.15
CA GLY A 15 -5.77 10.42 -8.55
C GLY A 15 -5.24 11.69 -7.89
N VAL A 16 -6.12 12.37 -7.16
CA VAL A 16 -5.79 13.56 -6.37
C VAL A 16 -6.12 13.26 -4.90
N GLY A 17 -5.18 13.56 -4.00
CA GLY A 17 -5.39 13.39 -2.56
C GLY A 17 -6.44 14.37 -2.04
N LEU A 18 -7.51 13.86 -1.42
CA LEU A 18 -8.65 14.66 -0.99
C LEU A 18 -8.24 15.87 -0.12
N HIS A 19 -7.40 15.64 0.89
CA HIS A 19 -7.01 16.69 1.84
C HIS A 19 -5.84 17.56 1.36
N THR A 20 -4.97 17.02 0.51
CA THR A 20 -3.74 17.73 0.09
C THR A 20 -3.87 18.41 -1.26
N GLY A 21 -4.85 18.02 -2.09
CA GLY A 21 -4.99 18.47 -3.47
C GLY A 21 -3.87 18.01 -4.40
N LYS A 22 -2.94 17.17 -3.93
CA LYS A 22 -1.77 16.74 -4.71
C LYS A 22 -2.11 15.54 -5.60
N LYS A 23 -1.58 15.53 -6.82
CA LYS A 23 -1.62 14.37 -7.71
C LYS A 23 -0.81 13.21 -7.09
N VAL A 24 -1.37 12.01 -7.10
CA VAL A 24 -0.76 10.79 -6.55
C VAL A 24 -0.86 9.66 -7.56
N TYR A 25 0.20 8.84 -7.60
CA TYR A 25 0.23 7.57 -8.30
C TYR A 25 0.13 6.44 -7.28
N LEU A 26 -0.93 5.63 -7.36
CA LEU A 26 -1.13 4.46 -6.51
C LEU A 26 -0.73 3.21 -7.29
N THR A 27 0.06 2.33 -6.67
CA THR A 27 0.37 1.01 -7.21
C THR A 27 0.13 -0.05 -6.16
N LEU A 28 -0.73 -1.03 -6.45
CA LEU A 28 -0.96 -2.19 -5.62
C LEU A 28 -0.19 -3.38 -6.19
N ARG A 29 0.56 -4.10 -5.34
CA ARG A 29 1.43 -5.21 -5.75
C ARG A 29 1.06 -6.49 -5.01
N PRO A 30 1.24 -7.68 -5.64
CA PRO A 30 1.22 -8.95 -4.93
C PRO A 30 2.25 -8.96 -3.79
N ALA A 31 1.94 -9.70 -2.72
CA ALA A 31 2.80 -9.88 -1.57
C ALA A 31 2.82 -11.34 -1.12
N PRO A 32 3.94 -11.83 -0.52
CA PRO A 32 4.02 -13.18 0.03
C PRO A 32 3.01 -13.44 1.15
N VAL A 33 2.80 -14.73 1.44
CA VAL A 33 1.99 -15.19 2.57
C VAL A 33 2.44 -14.53 3.88
N ASN A 34 1.50 -14.23 4.78
CA ASN A 34 1.73 -13.62 6.09
C ASN A 34 2.32 -12.19 6.09
N THR A 35 2.49 -11.53 4.95
CA THR A 35 2.97 -10.14 4.89
C THR A 35 1.98 -9.14 5.48
N GLY A 36 0.68 -9.43 5.38
CA GLY A 36 -0.39 -8.48 5.69
C GLY A 36 -0.54 -7.40 4.61
N ILE A 37 -1.09 -6.24 4.99
CA ILE A 37 -1.19 -5.05 4.13
C ILE A 37 -0.15 -4.04 4.59
N VAL A 38 0.69 -3.56 3.66
CA VAL A 38 1.76 -2.60 3.95
C VAL A 38 1.66 -1.43 2.99
N PHE A 39 1.51 -0.21 3.53
CA PHE A 39 1.59 1.02 2.77
C PHE A 39 3.06 1.40 2.56
N ARG A 40 3.41 1.92 1.39
CA ARG A 40 4.78 2.29 1.05
C ARG A 40 4.83 3.71 0.49
N ARG A 41 5.62 4.59 1.10
CA ARG A 41 5.89 5.95 0.63
C ARG A 41 7.17 5.94 -0.20
N VAL A 42 6.99 5.71 -1.49
CA VAL A 42 8.10 5.56 -2.46
C VAL A 42 8.69 6.89 -2.93
N ASP A 43 8.07 8.00 -2.54
CA ASP A 43 8.56 9.36 -2.75
C ASP A 43 9.62 9.79 -1.72
N LEU A 44 9.92 8.94 -0.73
CA LEU A 44 10.95 9.16 0.29
C LEU A 44 12.20 8.31 0.01
N ASP A 45 13.36 8.78 0.47
CA ASP A 45 14.63 8.05 0.46
C ASP A 45 15.26 8.04 1.88
N PRO A 46 15.34 6.87 2.56
CA PRO A 46 14.88 5.56 2.11
C PRO A 46 13.35 5.46 2.04
N VAL A 47 12.84 4.51 1.24
CA VAL A 47 11.41 4.21 1.14
C VAL A 47 10.87 3.85 2.52
N ALA A 48 9.85 4.58 2.98
CA ALA A 48 9.18 4.26 4.24
C ALA A 48 8.08 3.21 4.03
N GLU A 49 8.08 2.17 4.85
CA GLU A 49 7.06 1.12 4.87
C GLU A 49 6.26 1.17 6.18
N ILE A 50 4.95 1.12 6.07
CA ILE A 50 4.01 1.28 7.18
C ILE A 50 3.03 0.10 7.14
N PRO A 51 3.23 -0.94 7.97
CA PRO A 51 2.25 -2.01 8.12
C PRO A 51 0.91 -1.45 8.58
N ALA A 52 -0.19 -1.91 7.98
CA ALA A 52 -1.54 -1.58 8.42
C ALA A 52 -1.86 -2.36 9.70
N ALA A 53 -1.39 -1.85 10.83
CA ALA A 53 -1.57 -2.43 12.17
C ALA A 53 -2.16 -1.38 13.13
N LEU A 54 -2.89 -1.86 14.14
CA LEU A 54 -3.65 -0.98 15.05
C LEU A 54 -2.76 -0.01 15.83
N ASP A 55 -1.57 -0.45 16.24
CA ASP A 55 -0.57 0.34 16.96
C ASP A 55 0.08 1.45 16.10
N ARG A 56 -0.22 1.48 14.79
CA ARG A 56 0.29 2.48 13.83
C ARG A 56 -0.75 3.53 13.44
N VAL A 57 -1.91 3.55 14.10
CA VAL A 57 -2.97 4.53 13.87
C VAL A 57 -2.81 5.69 14.86
N SER A 58 -2.86 6.92 14.35
CA SER A 58 -2.76 8.18 15.09
C SER A 58 -3.98 9.05 14.89
#